data_AF-A0A1I0SE45-F1
#
_entry.id   AF-A0A1I0SE45-F1
#
_cell.length_a   1.000
_cell.length_b   1.000
_cell.length_c   1.000
_cell.angle_alpha   90.00
_cell.angle_beta   90.00
_cell.angle_gamma   90.00
#
_symmetry.space_group_name_H-M   'P 1'
#
loop_
_entity.id
_entity.type
_entity.pdbx_description
1 polymer ?
#
loop_
_entity_poly.entity_id
_entity_poly.type
_entity_poly.pdbx_seq_one_letter_code
_entity_poly.pdbx_strand_id
1 'polypeptide(L)'
;MSKKARRGYDKSFKLMAVELHKSGKPAGTVAKELGIDVGMLRRWTREFSADETRSFPGNGKQDLTAEQKEIQSLRKALQEAEMENRILKKAVSTFSREDNKYSGS
;
A
#
# COMPACT_ATOMS: atom_id res chain seq x y z
N MET A 1 -28.21 -12.46 1.37
CA MET A 1 -26.98 -13.25 1.60
C MET A 1 -26.13 -12.52 2.63
N SER A 2 -25.99 -13.05 3.85
CA SER A 2 -25.22 -12.39 4.92
C SER A 2 -23.72 -12.46 4.63
N LYS A 3 -23.02 -11.33 4.68
CA LYS A 3 -21.58 -11.24 4.44
C LYS A 3 -20.87 -11.87 5.63
N LYS A 4 -20.37 -13.11 5.49
CA LYS A 4 -19.62 -13.81 6.54
C LYS A 4 -18.43 -12.92 6.95
N ALA A 5 -18.35 -12.58 8.23
CA ALA A 5 -17.24 -11.79 8.76
C ALA A 5 -15.92 -12.50 8.46
N ARG A 6 -14.96 -11.79 7.87
CA ARG A 6 -13.64 -12.36 7.57
C ARG A 6 -12.90 -12.55 8.88
N ARG A 7 -12.48 -13.79 9.17
CA ARG A 7 -11.59 -14.09 10.31
C ARG A 7 -10.25 -13.36 10.09
N GLY A 8 -9.89 -12.50 11.03
CA GLY A 8 -8.58 -11.87 11.10
C GLY A 8 -7.63 -12.74 11.91
N TYR A 9 -6.37 -12.80 11.48
CA TYR A 9 -5.28 -13.41 12.24
C TYR A 9 -4.23 -12.34 12.48
N ASP A 10 -3.69 -12.30 13.71
CA ASP A 10 -2.60 -11.39 14.06
C ASP A 10 -1.26 -11.80 13.41
N LYS A 11 -0.25 -10.93 13.51
CA LYS A 11 1.06 -11.16 12.90
C LYS A 11 1.77 -12.37 13.53
N SER A 12 1.73 -12.49 14.86
CA SER A 12 2.35 -13.58 15.62
C SER A 12 1.83 -14.96 15.18
N PHE A 13 0.52 -15.09 15.01
CA PHE A 13 -0.12 -16.33 14.59
C PHE A 13 0.31 -16.72 13.18
N LYS A 14 0.35 -15.75 12.25
CA LYS A 14 0.78 -15.99 10.88
C LYS A 14 2.25 -16.41 10.82
N LEU A 15 3.11 -15.77 11.61
CA LEU A 15 4.53 -16.13 11.71
C LEU A 15 4.70 -17.56 12.23
N MET A 16 4.06 -17.90 13.35
CA MET A 16 4.09 -19.25 13.91
C MET A 16 3.62 -20.31 12.91
N ALA A 17 2.52 -20.03 12.19
CA ALA A 17 1.99 -20.96 11.19
C ALA A 17 2.98 -21.19 10.04
N VAL A 18 3.67 -20.14 9.59
CA VAL A 18 4.69 -20.24 8.54
C VAL A 18 5.95 -20.95 9.05
N GLU A 19 6.43 -20.64 10.24
CA GLU A 19 7.58 -21.31 10.86
C GLU A 19 7.34 -22.81 11.02
N LEU A 20 6.15 -23.19 11.49
CA LEU A 20 5.74 -24.58 11.62
C LEU A 20 5.69 -25.31 10.28
N HIS A 21 5.34 -24.61 9.20
CA HIS A 21 5.43 -25.19 7.86
C HIS A 21 6.89 -25.28 7.36
N LYS A 22 7.71 -24.24 7.60
CA LYS A 22 9.15 -24.23 7.24
C LYS A 22 9.96 -25.26 8.01
N SER A 23 9.50 -25.74 9.17
CA SER A 23 10.12 -26.84 9.91
C SER A 23 9.98 -28.22 9.22
N GLY A 24 9.38 -28.28 8.03
CA GLY A 24 9.24 -29.49 7.21
C GLY A 24 7.87 -30.15 7.29
N LYS A 25 6.93 -29.65 8.11
CA LYS A 25 5.57 -30.19 8.15
C LYS A 25 4.81 -29.84 6.85
N PRO A 26 4.03 -30.77 6.26
CA PRO A 26 3.21 -30.46 5.09
C PRO A 26 2.17 -29.38 5.39
N ALA A 27 1.96 -28.45 4.43
CA ALA A 27 1.00 -27.35 4.58
C ALA A 27 -0.43 -27.84 4.90
N GLY A 28 -0.84 -29.00 4.36
CA GLY A 28 -2.14 -29.60 4.65
C GLY A 28 -2.31 -29.98 6.13
N THR A 29 -1.27 -30.58 6.70
CA THR A 29 -1.24 -30.99 8.11
C THR A 29 -1.26 -29.77 9.03
N VAL A 30 -0.39 -28.79 8.77
CA VAL A 30 -0.31 -27.56 9.56
C VAL A 30 -1.64 -26.79 9.52
N ALA A 31 -2.24 -26.65 8.34
CA ALA A 31 -3.50 -25.95 8.20
C ALA A 31 -4.64 -26.65 8.98
N LYS A 32 -4.67 -27.99 8.97
CA LYS A 32 -5.63 -28.78 9.74
C LYS A 32 -5.41 -28.64 11.25
N GLU A 33 -4.17 -28.71 11.72
CA GLU A 33 -3.80 -28.51 13.13
C GLU A 33 -4.22 -27.12 13.62
N LEU A 34 -4.04 -26.09 12.79
CA LEU A 34 -4.34 -24.69 13.14
C LEU A 34 -5.78 -24.25 12.80
N GLY A 35 -6.59 -25.12 12.19
CA GLY A 35 -7.96 -24.81 11.78
C GLY A 35 -8.06 -23.70 10.72
N ILE A 36 -7.05 -23.57 9.85
CA ILE A 36 -6.99 -22.58 8.77
C ILE A 36 -7.09 -23.24 7.40
N ASP A 37 -7.32 -22.42 6.37
CA ASP A 37 -7.29 -22.89 4.98
C ASP A 37 -5.84 -23.12 4.50
N VAL A 38 -5.61 -24.20 3.73
CA VAL A 38 -4.28 -24.54 3.21
C VAL A 38 -3.77 -23.49 2.22
N GLY A 39 -4.66 -22.94 1.39
CA GLY A 39 -4.34 -21.85 0.48
C GLY A 39 -3.92 -20.59 1.23
N MET A 40 -4.52 -20.35 2.40
CA MET A 40 -4.13 -19.26 3.27
C MET A 40 -2.70 -19.42 3.80
N LEU A 41 -2.38 -20.62 4.33
CA LEU A 41 -1.03 -20.92 4.80
C LEU A 41 -0.01 -20.75 3.66
N ARG A 42 -0.26 -21.31 2.48
CA ARG A 42 0.63 -21.18 1.31
C ARG A 42 0.86 -19.72 0.91
N ARG A 43 -0.20 -18.90 0.95
CA ARG A 43 -0.09 -17.46 0.69
C ARG A 43 0.80 -16.78 1.74
N TRP A 44 0.62 -17.08 3.02
CA TRP A 44 1.45 -16.52 4.08
C TRP A 44 2.91 -16.94 3.96
N THR A 45 3.17 -18.21 3.62
CA THR A 45 4.53 -18.69 3.37
C THR A 45 5.18 -17.93 2.22
N ARG A 46 4.46 -17.67 1.12
CA ARG A 46 4.98 -16.87 0.01
C ARG A 46 5.23 -15.41 0.40
N GLU A 47 4.31 -14.79 1.14
CA GLU A 47 4.51 -13.43 1.66
C GLU A 47 5.77 -13.38 2.54
N PHE A 48 5.91 -14.34 3.45
CA PHE A 48 7.08 -14.49 4.32
C PHE A 48 8.39 -14.71 3.55
N SER A 49 8.41 -15.60 2.56
CA SER A 49 9.59 -15.83 1.71
C SER A 49 9.99 -14.62 0.88
N ALA A 50 9.06 -13.74 0.53
CA ALA A 50 9.37 -12.54 -0.23
C ALA A 50 10.04 -11.47 0.64
N ASP A 51 9.61 -11.33 1.90
CA ASP A 51 10.25 -10.44 2.88
C ASP A 51 9.88 -10.83 4.31
N GLU A 52 10.78 -11.52 5.01
CA GLU A 52 10.52 -12.03 6.37
C GLU A 52 10.27 -10.88 7.37
N THR A 53 10.95 -9.75 7.19
CA THR A 53 10.85 -8.59 8.10
C THR A 53 9.58 -7.77 7.90
N ARG A 54 9.16 -7.61 6.65
CA ARG A 54 8.01 -6.78 6.24
C ARG A 54 6.73 -7.57 5.94
N SER A 55 6.73 -8.86 6.27
CA SER A 55 5.55 -9.69 6.14
C SER A 55 4.47 -9.34 7.14
N PHE A 56 3.23 -9.42 6.67
CA PHE A 56 1.99 -9.21 7.42
C PHE A 56 1.79 -7.78 8.00
N PRO A 57 1.88 -6.70 7.21
CA PRO A 57 1.73 -5.32 7.71
C PRO A 57 0.31 -4.95 8.17
N GLY A 58 -0.66 -5.86 8.00
CA GLY A 58 -2.07 -5.64 8.31
C GLY A 58 -2.88 -5.18 7.10
N ASN A 59 -4.20 -5.07 7.27
CA ASN A 59 -5.09 -4.70 6.18
C ASN A 59 -4.90 -3.23 5.79
N GLY A 60 -4.57 -2.98 4.52
CA GLY A 60 -4.50 -1.63 3.95
C GLY A 60 -3.22 -0.84 4.24
N LYS A 61 -2.27 -1.41 5.00
CA LYS A 61 -0.96 -0.78 5.21
C LYS A 61 0.06 -1.34 4.22
N GLN A 62 0.56 -0.48 3.34
CA GLN A 62 1.74 -0.80 2.54
C GLN A 62 2.97 -0.68 3.44
N ASP A 63 3.74 -1.76 3.57
CA ASP A 63 5.03 -1.71 4.27
C ASP A 63 6.12 -1.17 3.34
N LEU A 64 6.02 0.14 3.09
CA LEU A 64 6.94 0.84 2.20
C LEU A 64 8.33 0.90 2.84
N THR A 65 9.39 0.61 2.06
CA THR A 65 10.77 0.92 2.47
C THR A 65 10.92 2.41 2.78
N ALA A 66 11.99 2.78 3.50
CA ALA A 66 12.33 4.19 3.67
C ALA A 66 12.42 4.91 2.32
N GLU A 67 13.09 4.32 1.34
CA GLU A 67 13.18 4.83 -0.04
C GLU A 67 11.81 4.97 -0.71
N GLN A 68 10.92 3.98 -0.56
CA GLN A 68 9.58 4.06 -1.15
C GLN A 68 8.71 5.14 -0.50
N LYS A 69 8.86 5.36 0.81
CA LYS A 69 8.21 6.47 1.53
C LYS A 69 8.74 7.81 1.03
N GLU A 70 10.05 7.91 0.84
CA GLU A 70 10.68 9.11 0.31
C GLU A 70 10.21 9.39 -1.12
N ILE A 71 10.20 8.40 -2.01
CA ILE A 71 9.67 8.52 -3.37
C ILE A 71 8.20 8.99 -3.35
N GLN A 72 7.37 8.44 -2.45
CA GLN A 72 5.98 8.85 -2.32
C GLN A 72 5.86 10.31 -1.86
N SER A 73 6.67 10.72 -0.88
CA SER A 73 6.73 12.10 -0.39
C SER A 73 7.15 13.07 -1.50
N LEU A 74 8.22 12.72 -2.24
CA LEU A 74 8.74 13.52 -3.35
C LEU A 74 7.71 13.65 -4.48
N ARG A 75 7.01 12.56 -4.84
CA ARG A 75 5.93 12.61 -5.84
C ARG A 75 4.80 13.52 -5.41
N LYS A 76 4.42 13.49 -4.14
CA LYS A 76 3.38 14.38 -3.60
C LYS A 76 3.80 15.84 -3.69
N ALA A 77 5.03 16.16 -3.25
CA ALA A 77 5.58 17.51 -3.31
C ALA A 77 5.66 18.03 -4.76
N LEU A 78 6.09 17.17 -5.69
CA LEU A 78 6.13 17.52 -7.11
C LEU A 78 4.74 17.85 -7.66
N GLN A 79 3.74 17.02 -7.36
CA GLN A 79 2.37 17.25 -7.81
C GLN A 79 1.78 18.55 -7.26
N GLU A 80 2.08 18.88 -6.00
CA GLU A 80 1.66 20.12 -5.37
C GLU A 80 2.30 21.34 -6.06
N ALA A 81 3.62 21.29 -6.27
CA ALA A 81 4.34 22.34 -6.98
C ALA A 81 3.90 22.52 -8.45
N GLU A 82 3.58 21.42 -9.15
CA GLU A 82 3.02 21.46 -10.50
C GLU A 82 1.63 22.10 -10.53
N MET A 83 0.81 21.81 -9.52
CA MET A 83 -0.52 22.39 -9.36
C MET A 83 -0.45 23.90 -9.10
N GLU A 84 0.41 24.33 -8.17
CA GLU A 84 0.67 25.74 -7.89
C GLU A 84 1.14 26.49 -9.14
N ASN A 85 2.13 25.94 -9.85
CA ASN A 85 2.61 26.50 -11.11
C ASN A 85 1.48 26.65 -12.14
N ARG A 86 0.59 25.66 -12.24
CA ARG A 86 -0.55 25.72 -13.16
C ARG A 86 -1.53 26.83 -12.76
N ILE A 87 -1.79 27.00 -11.46
CA ILE A 87 -2.65 28.08 -10.94
C ILE A 87 -2.03 29.45 -11.24
N LEU A 88 -0.74 29.63 -10.96
CA LEU A 88 -0.03 30.87 -11.22
C LEU A 88 0.00 31.20 -12.72
N LYS A 89 0.32 30.23 -13.58
CA LYS A 89 0.28 30.42 -15.04
C LYS A 89 -1.11 30.83 -15.53
N LYS A 90 -2.17 30.22 -14.97
CA LYS A 90 -3.56 30.57 -15.31
C LYS A 90 -3.91 31.98 -14.83
N ALA A 91 -3.47 32.38 -13.64
CA ALA A 91 -3.68 33.72 -13.10
C ALA A 91 -3.00 34.77 -14.00
N VAL A 92 -1.71 34.61 -14.30
CA VAL A 92 -0.96 35.50 -15.20
C VAL A 92 -1.65 35.60 -16.56
N SER A 93 -2.03 34.48 -17.18
CA SER A 93 -2.73 34.51 -18.47
C SER A 93 -4.08 35.22 -18.43
N THR A 94 -4.75 35.24 -17.28
CA THR A 94 -6.04 35.94 -17.12
C THR A 94 -5.80 37.44 -17.02
N PHE A 95 -4.88 37.87 -16.14
CA PHE A 95 -4.57 39.29 -15.97
C PHE A 95 -3.97 39.93 -17.23
N SER A 96 -3.02 39.26 -17.92
CA SER A 96 -2.45 39.79 -19.17
C SER A 96 -3.46 39.92 -20.32
N ARG A 97 -4.60 39.23 -20.26
CA ARG A 97 -5.69 39.36 -21.25
C ARG A 97 -6.63 40.53 -20.94
N GLU A 98 -6.68 40.99 -19.70
CA GLU A 98 -7.53 42.11 -19.27
C GLU A 98 -6.88 43.46 -19.59
N ASP A 99 -5.55 43.58 -19.45
CA ASP A 99 -4.81 44.80 -19.79
C ASP A 99 -4.97 45.21 -21.27
N ASN A 100 -5.06 44.22 -22.18
CA ASN A 100 -5.20 44.48 -23.62
C ASN A 100 -6.62 44.91 -24.04
N LYS A 101 -7.62 44.86 -23.14
CA LYS A 101 -8.99 45.33 -23.43
C LYS A 101 -9.21 46.80 -23.08
N TYR A 102 -8.34 47.39 -22.26
CA TYR A 102 -8.47 48.78 -21.79
C TYR A 102 -7.41 49.74 -22.35
N SER A 103 -6.41 49.26 -23.09
CA SER A 103 -5.41 50.09 -23.78
C SER A 103 -5.88 50.63 -25.15
N GLY A 104 -7.16 50.50 -25.48
CA GLY A 104 -7.79 51.08 -26.66
C GLY A 104 -8.90 52.05 -26.28
N SER A 105 -8.53 53.25 -25.84
CA SER A 105 -9.38 54.45 -25.80
C SER A 105 -8.52 55.67 -26.08
#